data_AF-A0AAV6AW05-F1
#
_entry.id   AF-A0AAV6AW05-F1
#
_cell.length_a   1.000
_cell.length_b   1.000
_cell.length_c   1.000
_cell.angle_alpha   90.00
_cell.angle_beta   90.00
_cell.angle_gamma   90.00
#
_symmetry.space_group_name_H-M   'P 1'
#
loop_
_entity.id
_entity.type
_entity.pdbx_description
1 polymer ?
#
loop_
_entity_poly.entity_id
_entity_poly.type
_entity_poly.pdbx_seq_one_letter_code
_entity_poly.pdbx_strand_id
1 'polypeptide(L)'
;MLDTPARKTRPDPVPQALELRTGRAPDHAAESRALIALAQAIGRAPDALLQCLAEQALALVGGAAAGCVLRGPLGTPLQPAAVAGRAGEDADPLPELRQVACERALKSGQGQLMRAANGEREVVLAVPFRAGDWVEGALWVESRGSARLFDTEDARALASLSALAVATSQALSSPGSSPA
;
A
#
# COMPACT_ATOMS: atom_id res chain seq x y z
N MET A 1 -27.42 -0.26 -35.69
CA MET A 1 -27.05 0.45 -34.45
C MET A 1 -25.88 -0.32 -33.87
N LEU A 2 -24.65 0.09 -34.19
CA LEU A 2 -23.44 -0.63 -33.81
C LEU A 2 -23.03 -0.20 -32.40
N ASP A 3 -23.11 -1.15 -31.47
CA ASP A 3 -22.61 -1.06 -30.12
C ASP A 3 -21.09 -0.84 -30.18
N THR A 4 -20.63 0.34 -29.76
CA THR A 4 -19.20 0.65 -29.69
C THR A 4 -18.71 0.17 -28.33
N PRO A 5 -17.82 -0.83 -28.23
CA PRO A 5 -17.31 -1.24 -26.93
C PRO A 5 -16.56 -0.06 -26.33
N ALA A 6 -17.04 0.42 -25.17
CA ALA A 6 -16.36 1.41 -24.36
C ALA A 6 -14.90 0.93 -24.17
N ARG A 7 -13.97 1.64 -24.82
CA ARG A 7 -12.54 1.36 -24.73
C ARG A 7 -12.17 1.51 -23.25
N LYS A 8 -12.03 0.40 -22.51
CA LYS A 8 -11.59 0.42 -21.11
C LYS A 8 -10.26 1.17 -21.06
N THR A 9 -10.31 2.43 -20.66
CA THR A 9 -9.13 3.29 -20.57
C THR A 9 -8.30 2.76 -19.41
N ARG A 10 -7.14 2.19 -19.73
CA ARG A 10 -6.23 1.61 -18.73
C ARG A 10 -5.82 2.70 -17.74
N PRO A 11 -5.74 2.41 -16.43
CA PRO A 11 -5.22 3.36 -15.45
C PRO A 11 -3.82 3.83 -15.84
N ASP A 12 -3.60 5.16 -15.81
CA ASP A 12 -2.34 5.75 -16.24
C ASP A 12 -1.39 5.94 -15.06
N PRO A 13 -0.11 5.56 -15.21
CA PRO A 13 0.89 5.86 -14.20
C PRO A 13 1.12 7.36 -14.10
N VAL A 14 1.45 7.82 -12.91
CA VAL A 14 1.90 9.19 -12.66
C VAL A 14 3.40 9.18 -12.31
N PRO A 15 4.28 8.80 -13.24
CA PRO A 15 5.68 8.50 -12.93
C PRO A 15 6.53 9.73 -12.57
N GLN A 16 6.04 10.96 -12.81
CA GLN A 16 6.85 12.18 -12.68
C GLN A 16 6.27 13.21 -11.68
N ALA A 17 5.07 13.01 -11.13
CA ALA A 17 4.45 14.02 -10.26
C ALA A 17 4.85 13.92 -8.78
N LEU A 18 5.47 12.81 -8.36
CA LEU A 18 5.95 12.69 -6.98
C LEU A 18 7.27 13.45 -6.83
N GLU A 19 8.24 13.17 -7.70
CA GLU A 19 9.59 13.75 -7.68
C GLU A 19 9.61 15.27 -7.93
N LEU A 20 8.62 15.80 -8.65
CA LEU A 20 8.48 17.23 -8.93
C LEU A 20 7.83 18.03 -7.80
N ARG A 21 7.33 17.37 -6.75
CA ARG A 21 6.74 18.05 -5.59
C ARG A 21 7.78 18.15 -4.50
N THR A 22 8.03 19.38 -4.03
CA THR A 22 8.67 19.58 -2.74
C THR A 22 7.83 18.88 -1.69
N GLY A 23 8.31 17.72 -1.23
CA GLY A 23 7.66 16.98 -0.15
C GLY A 23 7.51 17.88 1.07
N ARG A 24 6.39 17.72 1.79
CA ARG A 24 6.23 18.37 3.11
C ARG A 24 7.41 18.04 4.03
N ALA A 25 7.60 18.82 5.10
CA ALA A 25 8.58 18.41 6.12
C ALA A 25 8.17 17.06 6.74
N PRO A 26 9.11 16.13 6.97
CA PRO A 26 8.82 14.87 7.64
C PRO A 26 8.23 15.11 9.03
N ASP A 27 7.13 14.41 9.37
CA ASP A 27 6.63 14.33 10.75
C ASP A 27 7.20 13.08 11.42
N HIS A 28 8.46 13.17 11.84
CA HIS A 28 9.16 12.06 12.50
C HIS A 28 8.50 11.63 13.82
N ALA A 29 7.76 12.51 14.49
CA ALA A 29 7.07 12.17 15.73
C ALA A 29 5.83 11.31 15.47
N ALA A 30 5.05 11.62 14.43
CA ALA A 30 3.96 10.75 13.98
C ALA A 30 4.49 9.42 13.47
N GLU A 31 5.54 9.43 12.65
CA GLU A 31 6.17 8.22 12.12
C GLU A 31 6.72 7.32 13.24
N SER A 32 7.45 7.88 14.21
CA SER A 32 7.98 7.10 15.35
C SER A 32 6.87 6.46 16.18
N ARG A 33 5.76 7.17 16.41
CA ARG A 33 4.59 6.61 17.11
C ARG A 33 3.99 5.43 16.33
N ALA A 34 3.87 5.56 15.02
CA ALA A 34 3.37 4.50 14.16
C ALA A 34 4.29 3.25 14.18
N LEU A 35 5.61 3.46 14.11
CA LEU A 35 6.60 2.37 14.18
C LEU A 35 6.57 1.67 15.55
N ILE A 36 6.41 2.42 16.65
CA ILE A 36 6.28 1.84 17.99
C ILE A 36 4.98 1.02 18.10
N ALA A 37 3.86 1.53 17.57
CA ALA A 37 2.60 0.80 17.58
C ALA A 37 2.71 -0.53 16.81
N LEU A 38 3.36 -0.52 15.65
CA LEU A 38 3.67 -1.72 14.88
C LEU A 38 4.52 -2.71 15.69
N ALA A 39 5.63 -2.24 16.27
CA ALA A 39 6.51 -3.07 17.12
C ALA A 39 5.76 -3.73 18.28
N GLN A 40 4.81 -3.02 18.90
CA GLN A 40 3.97 -3.58 19.97
C GLN A 40 2.96 -4.61 19.45
N ALA A 41 2.39 -4.39 18.27
CA ALA A 41 1.44 -5.33 17.64
C ALA A 41 2.12 -6.69 17.38
N ILE A 42 3.36 -6.68 16.90
CA ILE A 42 4.16 -7.89 16.68
C ILE A 42 4.30 -8.73 17.95
N GLY A 43 4.58 -8.09 19.09
CA GLY A 43 4.78 -8.80 20.35
C GLY A 43 3.49 -9.32 21.00
N ARG A 44 2.32 -8.80 20.62
CA ARG A 44 1.03 -9.12 21.28
C ARG A 44 0.09 -9.94 20.43
N ALA A 45 0.03 -9.65 19.13
CA ALA A 45 -0.90 -10.27 18.19
C ALA A 45 -0.30 -10.23 16.76
N PRO A 46 0.63 -11.15 16.43
CA PRO A 46 1.26 -11.23 15.11
C PRO A 46 0.26 -11.27 13.96
N ASP A 47 -0.88 -11.96 14.15
CA ASP A 47 -1.93 -12.09 13.14
C ASP A 47 -2.63 -10.74 12.84
N ALA A 48 -2.55 -9.77 13.76
CA ALA A 48 -3.11 -8.43 13.59
C ALA A 48 -2.11 -7.44 12.96
N LEU A 49 -0.89 -7.86 12.63
CA LEU A 49 0.17 -6.98 12.13
C LEU A 49 -0.24 -6.24 10.84
N LEU A 50 -0.77 -6.96 9.84
CA LEU A 50 -1.16 -6.35 8.57
C LEU A 50 -2.31 -5.37 8.73
N GLN A 51 -3.22 -5.63 9.68
CA GLN A 51 -4.29 -4.72 10.03
C GLN A 51 -3.76 -3.46 10.71
N CYS A 52 -2.88 -3.61 11.70
CA CYS A 52 -2.21 -2.48 12.34
C CYS A 52 -1.42 -1.65 11.32
N LEU A 53 -0.75 -2.29 10.35
CA LEU A 53 -0.03 -1.62 9.28
C LEU A 53 -0.94 -0.77 8.39
N ALA A 54 -2.11 -1.29 7.99
CA ALA A 54 -3.10 -0.54 7.23
C ALA A 54 -3.61 0.68 8.03
N GLU A 55 -3.88 0.51 9.32
CA GLU A 55 -4.35 1.58 10.20
C GLU A 55 -3.31 2.68 10.40
N GLN A 56 -2.05 2.31 10.65
CA GLN A 56 -0.96 3.27 10.79
C GLN A 56 -0.68 4.01 9.49
N ALA A 57 -0.75 3.32 8.34
CA ALA A 57 -0.61 3.94 7.03
C ALA A 57 -1.70 4.99 6.79
N LEU A 58 -2.97 4.65 7.06
CA LEU A 58 -4.09 5.59 6.93
C LEU A 58 -3.93 6.80 7.85
N ALA A 59 -3.49 6.59 9.10
CA ALA A 59 -3.29 7.67 10.06
C ALA A 59 -2.14 8.61 9.70
N LEU A 60 -1.03 8.07 9.18
CA LEU A 60 0.20 8.82 8.92
C LEU A 60 0.17 9.57 7.58
N VAL A 61 -0.40 8.93 6.57
CA VAL A 61 -0.46 9.45 5.20
C VAL A 61 -1.79 10.12 4.92
N GLY A 62 -2.85 9.80 5.66
CA GLY A 62 -4.20 10.29 5.36
C GLY A 62 -4.76 9.70 4.06
N GLY A 63 -6.07 9.79 3.90
CA GLY A 63 -6.76 9.21 2.75
C GLY A 63 -8.18 8.78 3.09
N ALA A 64 -8.81 8.09 2.16
CA ALA A 64 -10.12 7.49 2.38
C ALA A 64 -9.99 6.05 2.94
N ALA A 65 -8.98 5.31 2.48
CA ALA A 65 -8.69 3.97 2.94
C ALA A 65 -7.22 3.61 2.74
N ALA A 66 -6.77 2.59 3.46
CA ALA A 66 -5.48 1.97 3.28
C ALA A 66 -5.61 0.45 3.45
N GLY A 67 -4.64 -0.31 2.97
CA GLY A 67 -4.67 -1.75 3.15
C GLY A 67 -3.42 -2.46 2.69
N CYS A 68 -3.40 -3.76 2.95
CA CYS A 68 -2.34 -4.65 2.53
C CYS A 68 -2.90 -5.68 1.55
N VAL A 69 -2.13 -5.98 0.52
CA VAL A 69 -2.36 -7.12 -0.37
C VAL A 69 -1.15 -8.04 -0.36
N LEU A 70 -1.39 -9.34 -0.49
CA LEU A 70 -0.36 -10.36 -0.58
C LEU A 70 -0.38 -11.01 -1.96
N ARG A 71 0.80 -11.35 -2.47
CA ARG A 71 0.95 -12.13 -3.68
C ARG A 71 0.56 -13.58 -3.37
N GLY A 72 -0.51 -14.05 -4.03
CA GLY A 72 -0.86 -15.46 -4.04
C GLY A 72 0.01 -16.27 -5.00
N PRO A 73 -0.30 -17.55 -5.23
CA PRO A 73 0.36 -18.39 -6.22
C PRO A 73 0.45 -17.72 -7.60
N LEU A 74 1.46 -18.10 -8.37
CA LEU A 74 1.69 -17.56 -9.71
C LEU A 74 0.43 -17.70 -10.59
N GLY A 75 0.01 -16.60 -11.21
CA GLY A 75 -1.22 -16.55 -12.02
C GLY A 75 -2.50 -16.26 -11.24
N THR A 76 -2.44 -16.12 -9.91
CA THR A 76 -3.58 -15.66 -9.10
C THR A 76 -3.55 -14.15 -8.89
N PRO A 77 -4.72 -13.49 -8.76
CA PRO A 77 -4.78 -12.08 -8.40
C PRO A 77 -4.26 -11.85 -6.98
N LEU A 78 -3.85 -10.61 -6.70
CA LEU A 78 -3.43 -10.19 -5.36
C LEU A 78 -4.55 -10.41 -4.35
N GLN A 79 -4.22 -11.01 -3.22
CA GLN A 79 -5.18 -11.36 -2.16
C GLN A 79 -5.24 -10.22 -1.14
N PRO A 80 -6.41 -9.65 -0.85
CA PRO A 80 -6.56 -8.70 0.25
C PRO A 80 -6.20 -9.36 1.58
N ALA A 81 -5.39 -8.69 2.38
CA ALA A 81 -4.96 -9.21 3.69
C ALA A 81 -5.35 -8.30 4.85
N ALA A 82 -5.54 -7.00 4.60
CA ALA A 82 -6.00 -6.04 5.59
C ALA A 82 -6.57 -4.79 4.91
N VAL A 83 -7.53 -4.14 5.56
CA VAL A 83 -8.13 -2.87 5.11
C VAL A 83 -8.47 -2.01 6.32
N ALA A 84 -8.14 -0.73 6.23
CA ALA A 84 -8.52 0.30 7.18
C ALA A 84 -9.22 1.46 6.45
N GLY A 85 -10.20 2.08 7.13
CA GLY A 85 -11.00 3.17 6.56
C GLY A 85 -12.15 2.68 5.68
N ARG A 86 -12.76 3.61 4.94
CA ARG A 86 -13.91 3.31 4.08
C ARG A 86 -13.42 2.99 2.68
N ALA A 87 -12.92 1.77 2.48
CA ALA A 87 -12.79 1.24 1.13
C ALA A 87 -14.21 1.13 0.57
N GLY A 88 -14.52 1.84 -0.51
CA GLY A 88 -15.85 1.82 -1.11
C GLY A 88 -16.23 0.38 -1.44
N GLU A 89 -17.38 -0.08 -0.93
CA GLU A 89 -17.93 -1.42 -1.16
C GLU A 89 -18.73 -1.49 -2.48
N ASP A 90 -18.88 -0.36 -3.17
CA ASP A 90 -19.69 -0.25 -4.38
C ASP A 90 -18.92 -0.64 -5.65
N ALA A 91 -19.68 -0.86 -6.73
CA ALA A 91 -19.24 -1.23 -8.08
C ALA A 91 -18.41 -0.13 -8.80
N ASP A 92 -17.40 0.39 -8.11
CA ASP A 92 -16.52 1.49 -8.47
C ASP A 92 -15.25 0.98 -9.20
N PRO A 93 -14.54 1.80 -9.99
CA PRO A 93 -13.28 1.45 -10.65
C PRO A 93 -12.07 1.36 -9.69
N LEU A 94 -12.23 1.74 -8.41
CA LEU A 94 -11.17 1.71 -7.40
C LEU A 94 -10.47 0.36 -7.17
N PRO A 95 -11.16 -0.80 -7.20
CA PRO A 95 -10.50 -2.10 -7.09
C PRO A 95 -9.49 -2.34 -8.22
N GLU A 96 -9.81 -1.94 -9.46
CA GLU A 96 -8.90 -2.07 -10.61
C GLU A 96 -7.70 -1.13 -10.50
N LEU A 97 -7.94 0.14 -10.13
CA LEU A 97 -6.85 1.11 -9.91
C LEU A 97 -5.88 0.65 -8.82
N ARG A 98 -6.42 0.16 -7.69
CA ARG A 98 -5.63 -0.38 -6.57
C ARG A 98 -4.81 -1.60 -6.99
N GLN A 99 -5.43 -2.54 -7.69
CA GLN A 99 -4.75 -3.73 -8.18
C GLN A 99 -3.58 -3.36 -9.10
N VAL A 100 -3.81 -2.50 -10.09
CA VAL A 100 -2.76 -2.06 -11.01
C VAL A 100 -1.62 -1.34 -10.28
N ALA A 101 -1.92 -0.48 -9.30
CA ALA A 101 -0.90 0.20 -8.51
C ALA A 101 -0.02 -0.80 -7.74
N CYS A 102 -0.64 -1.77 -7.05
CA CYS A 102 0.07 -2.77 -6.27
C CYS A 102 0.91 -3.71 -7.14
N GLU A 103 0.36 -4.18 -8.27
CA GLU A 103 1.09 -5.05 -9.20
C GLU A 103 2.33 -4.35 -9.78
N ARG A 104 2.21 -3.07 -10.14
CA ARG A 104 3.35 -2.28 -10.61
C ARG A 104 4.37 -2.04 -9.51
N ALA A 105 3.93 -1.77 -8.28
CA ALA A 105 4.83 -1.56 -7.14
C ALA A 105 5.65 -2.82 -6.89
N LEU A 106 5.00 -3.98 -6.88
CA LEU A 106 5.67 -5.27 -6.74
C LEU A 106 6.64 -5.57 -7.89
N LYS A 107 6.26 -5.27 -9.14
CA LYS A 107 7.09 -5.49 -10.34
C LYS A 107 8.31 -4.57 -10.39
N SER A 108 8.15 -3.31 -9.99
CA SER A 108 9.23 -2.31 -10.02
C SER A 108 10.13 -2.34 -8.78
N GLY A 109 9.63 -2.87 -7.66
CA GLY A 109 10.31 -2.77 -6.37
C GLY A 109 10.29 -1.34 -5.77
N GLN A 110 9.50 -0.43 -6.35
CA GLN A 110 9.42 0.98 -5.96
C GLN A 110 7.98 1.42 -5.72
N GLY A 111 7.79 2.52 -4.99
CA GLY A 111 6.48 3.14 -4.81
C GLY A 111 5.85 3.54 -6.15
N GLN A 112 4.55 3.34 -6.31
CA GLN A 112 3.80 3.66 -7.52
C GLN A 112 2.60 4.53 -7.18
N LEU A 113 2.50 5.67 -7.86
CA LEU A 113 1.35 6.56 -7.83
C LEU A 113 0.52 6.38 -9.11
N MET A 114 -0.75 6.02 -8.95
CA MET A 114 -1.69 5.77 -10.05
C MET A 114 -2.92 6.67 -9.91
N ARG A 115 -3.49 7.06 -11.05
CA ARG A 115 -4.76 7.80 -11.13
C ARG A 115 -5.77 7.07 -12.00
N ALA A 116 -7.04 7.26 -11.69
CA ALA A 116 -8.12 6.84 -12.57
C ALA A 116 -8.04 7.59 -13.92
N ALA A 117 -8.29 6.88 -15.01
CA ALA A 117 -8.14 7.41 -16.37
C ALA A 117 -9.29 8.35 -16.80
N ASN A 118 -10.41 8.35 -16.07
CA ASN A 118 -11.60 9.18 -16.32
C ASN A 118 -11.48 10.62 -15.76
N GLY A 119 -10.31 11.01 -15.24
CA GLY A 119 -10.11 12.35 -14.67
C GLY A 119 -10.69 12.51 -13.26
N GLU A 120 -11.15 11.43 -12.64
CA GLU A 120 -11.57 11.47 -11.24
C GLU A 120 -10.38 11.73 -10.32
N ARG A 121 -10.65 12.39 -9.20
CA ARG A 121 -9.66 12.78 -8.18
C ARG A 121 -9.12 11.59 -7.38
N GLU A 122 -9.29 10.39 -7.90
CA GLU A 122 -8.92 9.14 -7.26
C GLU A 122 -7.47 8.82 -7.54
N VAL A 123 -6.74 8.63 -6.45
CA VAL A 123 -5.31 8.36 -6.48
C VAL A 123 -5.02 7.20 -5.55
N VAL A 124 -4.22 6.26 -6.03
CA VAL A 124 -3.65 5.20 -5.20
C VAL A 124 -2.14 5.36 -5.18
N LEU A 125 -1.58 5.38 -3.98
CA LEU A 125 -0.15 5.21 -3.74
C LEU A 125 0.06 3.80 -3.18
N ALA A 126 0.90 3.00 -3.84
CA ALA A 126 1.26 1.67 -3.38
C ALA A 126 2.78 1.55 -3.23
N VAL A 127 3.25 0.95 -2.13
CA VAL A 127 4.66 0.60 -1.92
C VAL A 127 4.79 -0.91 -1.74
N PRO A 128 5.81 -1.55 -2.33
CA PRO A 128 6.02 -2.98 -2.16
C PRO A 128 6.69 -3.26 -0.82
N PHE A 129 6.42 -4.44 -0.27
CA PHE A 129 7.15 -5.02 0.84
C PHE A 129 7.45 -6.48 0.55
N ARG A 130 8.65 -6.94 0.94
CA ARG A 130 9.15 -8.30 0.67
C ARG A 130 9.64 -8.90 1.97
N ALA A 131 8.91 -9.86 2.54
CA ALA A 131 9.29 -10.59 3.74
C ALA A 131 9.87 -11.96 3.36
N GLY A 132 11.19 -12.10 3.53
CA GLY A 132 11.94 -13.29 3.15
C GLY A 132 11.88 -13.57 1.65
N ASP A 133 12.07 -14.84 1.28
CA ASP A 133 12.08 -15.27 -0.12
C ASP A 133 10.67 -15.52 -0.71
N TRP A 134 9.61 -15.46 0.12
CA TRP A 134 8.30 -16.03 -0.25
C TRP A 134 7.10 -15.10 -0.06
N VAL A 135 7.14 -14.13 0.85
CA VAL A 135 6.00 -13.25 1.10
C VAL A 135 6.25 -11.88 0.45
N GLU A 136 5.71 -11.71 -0.74
CA GLU A 136 5.66 -10.43 -1.42
C GLU A 136 4.27 -9.81 -1.25
N GLY A 137 4.20 -8.55 -0.84
CA GLY A 137 2.95 -7.81 -0.73
C GLY A 137 3.12 -6.33 -1.03
N ALA A 138 2.02 -5.61 -1.04
CA ALA A 138 2.04 -4.17 -1.18
C ALA A 138 1.13 -3.52 -0.13
N LEU A 139 1.64 -2.43 0.43
CA LEU A 139 0.88 -1.51 1.27
C LEU A 139 0.37 -0.39 0.37
N TRP A 140 -0.92 -0.08 0.45
CA TRP A 140 -1.54 0.94 -0.38
C TRP A 140 -2.35 1.91 0.44
N VAL A 141 -2.45 3.15 -0.03
CA VAL A 141 -3.34 4.19 0.48
C VAL A 141 -4.06 4.81 -0.71
N GLU A 142 -5.38 5.00 -0.57
CA GLU A 142 -6.20 5.66 -1.57
C GLU A 142 -6.77 6.97 -1.05
N SER A 143 -6.85 7.95 -1.94
CA SER A 143 -7.50 9.25 -1.69
C SER A 143 -8.63 9.41 -2.69
N ARG A 144 -9.86 9.65 -2.19
CA ARG A 144 -11.02 10.04 -2.99
C ARG A 144 -11.27 11.53 -2.83
N GLY A 145 -11.38 12.26 -3.93
CA GLY A 145 -11.96 13.61 -3.94
C GLY A 145 -11.18 14.75 -3.27
N SER A 146 -10.13 14.46 -2.50
CA SER A 146 -9.42 15.48 -1.71
C SER A 146 -8.39 16.25 -2.55
N ALA A 147 -8.19 17.53 -2.22
CA ALA A 147 -7.15 18.39 -2.80
C ALA A 147 -5.73 17.96 -2.41
N ARG A 148 -5.58 16.97 -1.51
CA ARG A 148 -4.29 16.47 -1.07
C ARG A 148 -3.84 15.34 -1.99
N LEU A 149 -2.83 15.66 -2.79
CA LEU A 149 -2.19 14.71 -3.68
C LEU A 149 -0.98 14.14 -2.94
N PHE A 150 -0.81 12.81 -2.97
CA PHE A 150 0.34 12.17 -2.35
C PHE A 150 1.66 12.77 -2.88
N ASP A 151 2.64 12.87 -2.00
CA ASP A 151 3.98 13.39 -2.27
C ASP A 151 5.07 12.35 -1.94
N THR A 152 6.33 12.75 -2.09
CA THR A 152 7.50 11.90 -1.82
C THR A 152 7.60 11.50 -0.35
N GLU A 153 7.14 12.34 0.58
CA GLU A 153 7.12 11.99 2.00
C GLU A 153 6.06 10.95 2.32
N ASP A 154 4.89 11.01 1.67
CA ASP A 154 3.88 9.98 1.83
C ASP A 154 4.42 8.61 1.35
N ALA A 155 5.14 8.57 0.21
CA ALA A 155 5.79 7.34 -0.25
C ALA A 155 6.93 6.87 0.67
N ARG A 156 7.76 7.80 1.16
CA ARG A 156 8.84 7.50 2.10
C ARG A 156 8.28 6.91 3.41
N ALA A 157 7.25 7.53 3.97
CA ALA A 157 6.61 7.10 5.21
C ALA A 157 6.01 5.70 5.07
N LEU A 158 5.30 5.41 3.97
CA LEU A 158 4.79 4.06 3.71
C LEU A 158 5.92 3.04 3.58
N ALA A 159 7.00 3.38 2.88
CA ALA A 159 8.16 2.49 2.74
C ALA A 159 8.81 2.18 4.10
N SER A 160 8.91 3.15 5.00
CA SER A 160 9.42 2.96 6.36
C SER A 160 8.53 2.04 7.20
N LEU A 161 7.20 2.21 7.14
CA LEU A 161 6.26 1.29 7.81
C LEU A 161 6.35 -0.13 7.24
N SER A 162 6.41 -0.26 5.92
CA SER A 162 6.56 -1.53 5.22
C SER A 162 7.85 -2.28 5.59
N ALA A 163 8.97 -1.57 5.72
CA ALA A 163 10.25 -2.17 6.09
C ALA A 163 10.23 -2.78 7.50
N LEU A 164 9.57 -2.13 8.45
CA LEU A 164 9.44 -2.65 9.82
C LEU A 164 8.61 -3.93 9.85
N ALA A 165 7.45 -3.94 9.18
CA ALA A 165 6.59 -5.13 9.13
C ALA A 165 7.31 -6.35 8.50
N VAL A 166 8.15 -6.10 7.50
CA VAL A 166 8.99 -7.12 6.84
C VAL A 166 10.04 -7.70 7.77
N ALA A 167 10.77 -6.85 8.49
CA ALA A 167 11.86 -7.29 9.39
C ALA A 167 11.31 -8.20 10.50
N THR A 168 10.09 -7.94 10.95
CA THR A 168 9.48 -8.63 12.08
C THR A 168 8.82 -9.94 11.67
N SER A 169 8.23 -10.01 10.48
CA SER A 169 7.74 -11.28 9.93
C SER A 169 8.90 -12.29 9.75
N GLN A 170 10.07 -11.84 9.28
CA GLN A 170 11.24 -12.71 9.10
C GLN A 170 11.82 -13.21 10.43
N ALA A 171 11.81 -12.37 11.47
CA ALA A 171 12.26 -12.77 12.80
C ALA A 171 11.34 -13.84 13.42
N LEU A 172 10.03 -13.77 13.16
CA LEU A 172 9.05 -14.76 13.63
C LEU A 172 9.03 -16.04 12.78
N SER A 173 9.38 -15.95 11.49
CA SER A 173 9.43 -17.09 10.56
C SER A 173 10.80 -17.80 10.51
N SER A 174 11.79 -17.29 11.24
CA SER A 174 13.08 -17.98 11.36
C SER A 174 12.89 -19.27 12.17
N PRO A 175 13.06 -20.47 11.59
CA PRO A 175 13.03 -21.69 12.37
C PRO A 175 14.15 -21.60 13.40
N GLY A 176 13.81 -21.71 14.68
CA GLY A 176 14.79 -21.70 15.76
C GLY A 176 15.92 -22.66 15.43
N SER A 177 17.16 -22.16 15.50
CA SER A 177 18.34 -23.01 15.57
C SER A 177 18.09 -24.08 16.62
N SER A 178 17.97 -25.34 16.19
CA SER A 178 18.01 -26.48 17.10
C SER A 178 19.36 -26.43 17.81
N PRO A 179 19.43 -26.38 19.14
CA PRO A 179 20.68 -26.65 19.83
C PRO A 179 21.06 -28.11 19.53
N ALA A 180 22.37 -28.30 19.31
CA ALA A 180 23.02 -29.58 19.01
C ALA A 180 22.90 -30.61 20.14
#